data_AF-A0A0D2CKW8-F1
#
_entry.id   AF-A0A0D2CKW8-F1
#
_cell.length_a   1.000
_cell.length_b   1.000
_cell.length_c   1.000
_cell.angle_alpha   90.00
_cell.angle_beta   90.00
_cell.angle_gamma   90.00
#
_symmetry.space_group_name_H-M   'P 1'
#
loop_
_entity.id
_entity.type
_entity.pdbx_description
1 polymer ?
#
loop_
_entity_poly.entity_id
_entity_poly.type
_entity_poly.pdbx_seq_one_letter_code
_entity_poly.pdbx_strand_id
1 'polypeptide(L)'
;MSPQASLVNPTVGNVSDLVNRQLLEATAATTLPPPLMVEALTEAFFMHLHPRMPIVDRADVEVAAPSIVLIQALCMVGSLIRHPKGSSPLAETELLYAKVKALLQAGVEKDNLTTLKALCLFSCWNVTPPSVVSLDCAWFWLGATIRFALHMGLHQESTVSKYQSPAARRIAWYLFASAKYLPSGR
;
A
#
# COMPACT_ATOMS: atom_id res chain seq x y z
N MET A 1 -38.51 30.81 -29.08
CA MET A 1 -37.09 30.82 -28.67
C MET A 1 -37.04 30.20 -27.29
N SER A 2 -36.70 28.91 -27.21
CA SER A 2 -36.51 28.20 -25.94
C SER A 2 -35.03 27.80 -25.87
N PRO A 3 -34.32 28.08 -24.77
CA PRO A 3 -32.92 27.72 -24.66
C PRO A 3 -32.80 26.22 -24.46
N GLN A 4 -32.03 25.56 -25.33
CA GLN A 4 -31.58 24.19 -25.14
C GLN A 4 -30.77 24.13 -23.85
N ALA A 5 -31.25 23.34 -22.88
CA ALA A 5 -30.43 22.93 -21.74
C ALA A 5 -29.27 22.08 -22.28
N SER A 6 -28.07 22.63 -22.24
CA SER A 6 -26.83 21.93 -22.56
C SER A 6 -26.62 20.82 -21.53
N LEU A 7 -26.84 19.58 -21.94
CA LEU A 7 -26.44 18.39 -21.20
C LEU A 7 -24.91 18.34 -21.21
N VAL A 8 -24.29 18.88 -20.15
CA VAL A 8 -22.88 18.64 -19.84
C VAL A 8 -22.75 17.15 -19.54
N ASN A 9 -22.28 16.38 -20.53
CA ASN A 9 -21.92 14.98 -20.31
C ASN A 9 -20.81 14.95 -19.25
N PRO A 10 -21.01 14.27 -18.10
CA PRO A 10 -19.94 14.09 -17.14
C PRO A 10 -18.88 13.22 -17.81
N THR A 11 -17.76 13.85 -18.17
CA THR A 11 -16.57 13.18 -18.66
C THR A 11 -16.14 12.17 -17.59
N VAL A 12 -15.79 10.94 -18.00
CA VAL A 12 -15.45 9.81 -17.11
C VAL A 12 -14.42 10.18 -16.01
N GLY A 13 -13.56 11.19 -16.24
CA GLY A 13 -12.69 11.76 -15.22
C GLY A 13 -13.42 12.31 -13.99
N ASN A 14 -14.55 13.01 -14.18
CA ASN A 14 -15.33 13.60 -13.09
C ASN A 14 -15.90 12.52 -12.15
N VAL A 15 -16.38 11.40 -12.69
CA VAL A 15 -16.96 10.32 -11.88
C VAL A 15 -15.88 9.59 -11.08
N SER A 16 -14.77 9.20 -11.71
CA SER A 16 -13.66 8.53 -11.02
C SER A 16 -13.06 9.42 -9.93
N ASP A 17 -12.88 10.71 -10.19
CA ASP A 17 -12.37 11.66 -9.22
C ASP A 17 -13.34 11.88 -8.06
N LEU A 18 -14.65 11.90 -8.33
CA LEU A 18 -15.67 11.96 -7.28
C LEU A 18 -15.65 10.72 -6.40
N VAL A 19 -15.61 9.52 -6.99
CA VAL A 19 -15.54 8.25 -6.25
C VAL A 19 -14.29 8.22 -5.38
N ASN A 20 -13.13 8.59 -5.93
CA ASN A 20 -11.87 8.62 -5.20
C ASN A 20 -11.91 9.62 -4.03
N ARG A 21 -12.48 10.82 -4.21
CA ARG A 21 -12.65 11.79 -3.12
C ARG A 21 -13.55 11.25 -2.01
N GLN A 22 -14.71 10.70 -2.36
CA GLN A 22 -15.63 10.11 -1.38
C GLN A 22 -15.00 8.94 -0.62
N LEU A 23 -14.21 8.11 -1.31
CA LEU A 23 -13.48 7.00 -0.71
C LEU A 23 -12.43 7.49 0.31
N LEU A 24 -11.66 8.52 -0.03
CA LEU A 24 -10.67 9.12 0.88
C LEU A 24 -11.33 9.76 2.11
N GLU A 25 -12.46 10.44 1.91
CA GLU A 25 -13.24 11.07 2.99
C GLU A 25 -13.84 10.01 3.92
N ALA A 26 -14.52 9.00 3.37
CA ALA A 26 -15.19 7.95 4.15
C ALA A 26 -14.22 7.12 5.00
N THR A 27 -12.98 6.96 4.54
CA THR A 27 -11.93 6.22 5.26
C THR A 27 -11.07 7.11 6.16
N ALA A 28 -11.22 8.44 6.08
CA ALA A 28 -10.28 9.39 6.67
C ALA A 28 -8.81 9.07 6.31
N ALA A 29 -8.57 8.63 5.08
CA ALA A 29 -7.28 8.13 4.58
C ALA A 29 -6.15 9.15 4.68
N THR A 30 -6.48 10.42 4.48
CA THR A 30 -5.52 11.54 4.55
C THR A 30 -5.19 11.98 5.98
N THR A 31 -5.84 11.39 6.98
CA THR A 31 -5.56 11.66 8.40
C THR A 31 -4.64 10.58 8.95
N LEU A 32 -3.40 10.97 9.25
CA LEU A 32 -2.41 10.11 9.88
C LEU A 32 -2.79 9.78 11.33
N PRO A 33 -2.37 8.62 11.84
CA PRO A 33 -2.45 8.31 13.27
C PRO A 33 -1.64 9.30 14.13
N PRO A 34 -1.83 9.31 15.46
CA PRO A 34 -1.02 10.12 16.37
C PRO A 34 0.49 9.89 16.17
N PRO A 35 1.35 10.93 16.25
CA PRO A 35 2.78 10.79 15.95
C PRO A 35 3.50 9.68 16.73
N LEU A 36 3.22 9.55 18.02
CA LEU A 36 3.80 8.48 18.86
C LEU A 36 3.41 7.07 18.39
N MET A 37 2.20 6.93 17.84
CA MET A 37 1.73 5.67 17.28
C MET A 37 2.43 5.39 15.95
N VAL A 38 2.56 6.41 15.09
CA VAL A 38 3.31 6.28 13.83
C VAL A 38 4.75 5.83 14.10
N GLU A 39 5.43 6.48 15.04
CA GLU A 39 6.80 6.12 15.45
C GLU A 39 6.88 4.67 15.95
N ALA A 40 6.01 4.29 16.88
CA ALA A 40 6.02 2.95 17.46
C ALA A 40 5.69 1.83 16.45
N LEU A 41 4.79 2.09 15.49
CA LEU A 41 4.44 1.11 14.45
C LEU A 41 5.53 1.03 13.37
N THR A 42 6.12 2.17 13.01
CA THR A 42 7.25 2.24 12.08
C THR A 42 8.45 1.49 12.65
N GLU A 43 8.76 1.68 13.93
CA GLU A 43 9.87 0.97 14.56
C GLU A 43 9.59 -0.54 14.66
N ALA A 44 8.34 -0.95 14.93
CA ALA A 44 7.97 -2.38 14.90
C ALA A 44 8.24 -3.02 13.53
N PHE A 45 7.98 -2.31 12.43
CA PHE A 45 8.36 -2.75 11.09
C PHE A 45 9.87 -2.91 10.95
N PHE A 46 10.65 -1.88 11.30
CA PHE A 46 12.12 -1.91 11.15
C PHE A 46 12.78 -2.98 12.02
N MET A 47 12.24 -3.26 13.21
CA MET A 47 12.77 -4.30 14.10
C MET A 47 12.40 -5.71 13.65
N HIS A 48 11.15 -5.95 13.25
CA HIS A 48 10.65 -7.33 13.12
C HIS A 48 10.48 -7.82 11.67
N LEU A 49 10.17 -6.92 10.73
CA LEU A 49 9.87 -7.31 9.35
C LEU A 49 10.93 -6.88 8.34
N HIS A 50 11.54 -5.71 8.52
CA HIS A 50 12.58 -5.19 7.63
C HIS A 50 13.74 -6.18 7.36
N PRO A 51 14.24 -6.98 8.34
CA PRO A 51 15.28 -7.98 8.06
C PRO A 51 14.89 -9.01 6.99
N ARG A 52 13.60 -9.31 6.84
CA ARG A 52 13.05 -10.22 5.81
C ARG A 52 12.48 -9.50 4.60
N MET A 53 12.13 -8.22 4.77
CA MET A 53 11.44 -7.39 3.78
C MET A 53 12.09 -6.00 3.70
N PRO A 54 13.34 -5.89 3.19
CA PRO A 54 14.09 -4.64 3.18
C PRO A 54 13.66 -3.74 2.00
N ILE A 55 12.41 -3.30 2.02
CA ILE A 55 11.79 -2.53 0.92
C ILE A 55 11.73 -1.02 1.20
N VAL A 56 11.73 -0.63 2.47
CA VAL A 56 11.68 0.76 2.95
C VAL A 56 12.98 1.07 3.68
N ASP A 57 13.58 2.21 3.41
CA ASP A 57 14.73 2.75 4.14
C ASP A 57 14.26 3.77 5.18
N ARG A 58 15.03 3.98 6.25
CA ARG A 58 14.74 5.03 7.24
C ARG A 58 14.66 6.42 6.61
N ALA A 59 15.47 6.67 5.59
CA ALA A 59 15.42 7.91 4.81
C ALA A 59 14.06 8.17 4.13
N ASP A 60 13.24 7.13 3.87
CA ASP A 60 11.91 7.32 3.29
C ASP A 60 10.89 7.90 4.30
N VAL A 61 11.17 7.77 5.60
CA VAL A 61 10.28 8.21 6.68
C VAL A 61 10.81 9.41 7.47
N GLU A 62 12.12 9.64 7.45
CA GLU A 62 12.80 10.74 8.15
C GLU A 62 12.86 12.04 7.34
N VAL A 63 12.36 12.04 6.10
CA VAL A 63 12.21 13.26 5.30
C VAL A 63 11.19 14.22 5.90
N ALA A 64 11.32 15.52 5.61
CA ALA A 64 10.45 16.56 6.16
C ALA A 64 8.96 16.36 5.82
N ALA A 65 8.65 15.72 4.69
CA ALA A 65 7.30 15.42 4.25
C ALA A 65 7.26 14.00 3.66
N PRO A 66 7.13 12.95 4.50
CA PRO A 66 7.08 11.58 4.03
C PRO A 66 5.75 11.30 3.32
N SER A 67 5.77 10.33 2.41
CA SER A 67 4.58 9.92 1.67
C SER A 67 3.49 9.39 2.60
N ILE A 68 2.30 9.97 2.53
CA ILE A 68 1.18 9.57 3.38
C ILE A 68 0.77 8.11 3.18
N VAL A 69 0.80 7.61 1.94
CA VAL A 69 0.46 6.21 1.65
C VAL A 69 1.50 5.27 2.25
N LEU A 70 2.77 5.66 2.23
CA LEU A 70 3.84 4.88 2.83
C LEU A 70 3.71 4.82 4.35
N ILE A 71 3.45 5.96 5.01
CA ILE A 71 3.27 6.01 6.45
C ILE A 71 2.05 5.21 6.90
N GLN A 72 0.91 5.34 6.22
CA GLN A 72 -0.28 4.54 6.54
C GLN A 72 -0.02 3.04 6.34
N ALA A 73 0.72 2.65 5.29
CA ALA A 73 1.07 1.26 5.04
C ALA A 73 2.03 0.69 6.09
N LEU A 74 2.99 1.49 6.55
CA LEU A 74 3.87 1.14 7.67
C LEU A 74 3.07 0.97 8.97
N CYS A 75 2.13 1.87 9.24
CA CYS A 75 1.24 1.76 10.40
C CYS A 75 0.41 0.48 10.35
N MET A 76 -0.18 0.16 9.19
CA MET A 76 -0.95 -1.06 8.97
C MET A 76 -0.11 -2.31 9.29
N VAL A 77 1.10 -2.39 8.73
CA VAL A 77 2.00 -3.53 8.95
C VAL A 77 2.51 -3.59 10.39
N GLY A 78 2.88 -2.45 10.98
CA GLY A 78 3.25 -2.39 12.39
C GLY A 78 2.13 -2.87 13.31
N SER A 79 0.86 -2.61 12.95
CA SER A 79 -0.31 -3.05 13.69
C SER A 79 -0.53 -4.56 13.56
N LEU A 80 -0.26 -5.15 12.39
CA LEU A 80 -0.27 -6.60 12.17
C LEU A 80 0.81 -7.33 13.00
N ILE A 81 1.98 -6.70 13.20
CA ILE A 81 3.10 -7.28 13.95
C ILE A 81 2.82 -7.25 15.46
N ARG A 82 2.18 -6.18 15.95
CA ARG A 82 1.90 -6.02 17.37
C ARG A 82 0.82 -6.99 17.79
N HIS A 83 1.01 -7.60 18.96
CA HIS A 83 -0.01 -8.48 19.53
C HIS A 83 -1.32 -7.72 19.73
N PRO A 84 -2.45 -8.28 19.30
CA PRO A 84 -3.73 -7.63 19.46
C PRO A 84 -4.05 -7.37 20.92
N LYS A 85 -4.54 -6.17 21.24
CA LYS A 85 -4.90 -5.77 22.61
C LYS A 85 -6.40 -5.46 22.69
N GLY A 86 -7.02 -5.88 23.79
CA GLY A 86 -8.42 -5.54 24.09
C GLY A 86 -9.45 -6.45 23.40
N SER A 87 -10.71 -5.99 23.41
CA SER A 87 -11.88 -6.76 22.96
C SER A 87 -12.10 -6.76 21.44
N SER A 88 -11.52 -5.78 20.72
CA SER A 88 -11.56 -5.71 19.26
C SER A 88 -10.14 -5.72 18.69
N PRO A 89 -9.49 -6.90 18.64
CA PRO A 89 -8.07 -7.05 18.35
C PRO A 89 -7.63 -6.50 16.99
N LEU A 90 -8.53 -6.43 16.01
CA LEU A 90 -8.21 -6.10 14.61
C LEU A 90 -8.79 -4.78 14.12
N ALA A 91 -9.65 -4.11 14.89
CA ALA A 91 -10.36 -2.91 14.40
C ALA A 91 -9.42 -1.78 13.94
N GLU A 92 -8.32 -1.56 14.68
CA GLU A 92 -7.32 -0.55 14.30
C GLU A 92 -6.61 -0.93 12.99
N THR A 93 -6.22 -2.21 12.86
CA THR A 93 -5.57 -2.73 11.67
C THR A 93 -6.49 -2.70 10.44
N GLU A 94 -7.77 -3.03 10.60
CA GLU A 94 -8.79 -2.96 9.54
C GLU A 94 -9.03 -1.52 9.07
N LEU A 95 -9.04 -0.56 10.00
CA LEU A 95 -9.13 0.86 9.66
C LEU A 95 -7.90 1.34 8.89
N LEU A 96 -6.70 0.98 9.34
CA LEU A 96 -5.45 1.30 8.62
C LEU A 96 -5.44 0.63 7.24
N TYR A 97 -5.90 -0.61 7.13
CA TYR A 97 -6.04 -1.32 5.86
C TYR A 97 -6.97 -0.59 4.88
N ALA A 98 -8.16 -0.17 5.34
CA ALA A 98 -9.10 0.59 4.53
C ALA A 98 -8.51 1.92 4.04
N LYS A 99 -7.76 2.62 4.91
CA LYS A 99 -7.06 3.86 4.54
C LYS A 99 -6.00 3.65 3.45
N VAL A 100 -5.14 2.65 3.60
CA VAL A 100 -4.09 2.34 2.61
C VAL A 100 -4.71 1.94 1.28
N LYS A 101 -5.74 1.09 1.31
CA LYS A 101 -6.50 0.69 0.13
C LYS A 101 -7.07 1.89 -0.61
N ALA A 102 -7.71 2.82 0.12
CA ALA A 102 -8.24 4.06 -0.44
C ALA A 102 -7.16 4.94 -1.08
N LEU A 103 -6.01 5.13 -0.42
CA LEU A 103 -4.89 5.93 -0.95
C LEU A 103 -4.30 5.33 -2.23
N LEU A 104 -4.13 4.00 -2.27
CA LEU A 104 -3.63 3.30 -3.45
C LEU A 104 -4.63 3.37 -4.61
N GLN A 105 -5.93 3.17 -4.35
CA GLN A 105 -6.97 3.24 -5.37
C GLN A 105 -7.14 4.66 -5.94
N ALA A 106 -7.05 5.68 -5.09
CA ALA A 106 -7.13 7.08 -5.50
C ALA A 106 -5.87 7.59 -6.22
N GLY A 107 -4.77 6.83 -6.22
CA GLY A 107 -3.51 7.21 -6.88
C GLY A 107 -2.94 8.51 -6.33
N VAL A 108 -3.00 8.70 -5.00
CA VAL A 108 -2.52 9.92 -4.34
C VAL A 108 -1.01 10.08 -4.51
N GLU A 109 -0.25 9.01 -4.34
CA GLU A 109 1.19 8.99 -4.58
C GLU A 109 1.49 8.96 -6.08
N LYS A 110 2.45 9.78 -6.52
CA LYS A 110 2.87 9.89 -7.92
C LYS A 110 4.24 9.25 -8.16
N ASP A 111 5.06 9.10 -7.13
CA ASP A 111 6.29 8.35 -7.23
C ASP A 111 5.99 6.85 -7.29
N ASN A 112 6.33 6.22 -8.42
CA ASN A 112 6.05 4.81 -8.65
C ASN A 112 6.83 3.91 -7.68
N LEU A 113 8.05 4.29 -7.29
CA LEU A 113 8.84 3.47 -6.36
C LEU A 113 8.22 3.48 -4.96
N THR A 114 7.77 4.64 -4.49
CA THR A 114 7.05 4.80 -3.22
C THR A 114 5.70 4.09 -3.24
N THR A 115 4.97 4.18 -4.36
CA THR A 115 3.74 3.40 -4.56
C THR A 115 4.01 1.89 -4.49
N LEU A 116 5.09 1.42 -5.11
CA LEU A 116 5.50 0.02 -5.05
C LEU A 116 5.88 -0.41 -3.63
N LYS A 117 6.60 0.42 -2.86
CA LYS A 117 6.89 0.17 -1.44
C LYS A 117 5.61 -0.01 -0.63
N ALA A 118 4.64 0.90 -0.81
CA ALA A 118 3.35 0.80 -0.15
C ALA A 118 2.55 -0.44 -0.56
N LEU A 119 2.56 -0.82 -1.85
CA LEU A 119 1.94 -2.05 -2.33
C LEU A 119 2.57 -3.31 -1.72
N CYS A 120 3.90 -3.34 -1.61
CA CYS A 120 4.58 -4.44 -0.93
C CYS A 120 4.11 -4.56 0.53
N LEU A 121 4.08 -3.46 1.30
CA LEU A 121 3.56 -3.47 2.67
C LEU A 121 2.08 -3.88 2.72
N PHE A 122 1.27 -3.42 1.76
CA PHE A 122 -0.15 -3.74 1.67
C PHE A 122 -0.38 -5.24 1.42
N SER A 123 0.52 -5.90 0.68
CA SER A 123 0.47 -7.34 0.43
C SER A 123 0.68 -8.20 1.69
N CYS A 124 1.09 -7.61 2.82
CA CYS A 124 1.18 -8.29 4.11
C CYS A 124 -0.19 -8.55 4.77
N TRP A 125 -1.29 -8.08 4.19
CA TRP A 125 -2.64 -8.31 4.72
C TRP A 125 -3.01 -9.80 4.76
N ASN A 126 -2.89 -10.40 5.95
CA ASN A 126 -3.05 -11.84 6.18
C ASN A 126 -4.23 -12.19 7.09
N VAL A 127 -5.16 -11.27 7.30
CA VAL A 127 -6.33 -11.47 8.17
C VAL A 127 -7.38 -12.37 7.50
N THR A 128 -7.47 -12.35 6.17
CA THR A 128 -8.41 -13.18 5.40
C THR A 128 -8.01 -14.66 5.48
N PRO A 129 -8.87 -15.56 5.99
CA PRO A 129 -8.56 -16.98 6.10
C PRO A 129 -8.27 -17.63 4.72
N PRO A 130 -7.32 -18.58 4.61
CA PRO A 130 -6.99 -19.23 3.34
C PRO A 130 -8.16 -20.00 2.69
N SER A 131 -9.16 -20.39 3.49
CA SER A 131 -10.37 -21.07 3.01
C SER A 131 -11.34 -20.13 2.28
N VAL A 132 -11.17 -18.81 2.41
CA VAL A 132 -12.05 -17.81 1.82
C VAL A 132 -11.47 -17.31 0.50
N VAL A 133 -12.17 -17.58 -0.60
CA VAL A 133 -11.84 -17.01 -1.91
C VAL A 133 -12.30 -15.56 -1.94
N SER A 134 -11.35 -14.62 -2.00
CA SER A 134 -11.63 -13.17 -1.96
C SER A 134 -10.64 -12.39 -2.81
N LEU A 135 -11.10 -11.25 -3.36
CA LEU A 135 -10.26 -10.22 -3.97
C LEU A 135 -9.56 -9.34 -2.92
N ASP A 136 -9.76 -9.64 -1.64
CA ASP A 136 -9.26 -8.89 -0.49
C ASP A 136 -8.39 -9.80 0.39
N CYS A 137 -7.31 -10.34 -0.18
CA CYS A 137 -6.41 -11.28 0.50
C CYS A 137 -4.94 -11.08 0.09
N ALA A 138 -4.00 -11.53 0.94
CA ALA A 138 -2.55 -11.44 0.70
C ALA A 138 -2.14 -11.91 -0.70
N TRP A 139 -2.70 -13.04 -1.16
CA TRP A 139 -2.37 -13.60 -2.46
C TRP A 139 -2.75 -12.69 -3.62
N PHE A 140 -3.94 -12.09 -3.57
CA PHE A 140 -4.39 -11.14 -4.59
C PHE A 140 -3.49 -9.91 -4.62
N TRP A 141 -3.19 -9.33 -3.45
CA TRP A 141 -2.36 -8.13 -3.34
C TRP A 141 -0.90 -8.35 -3.70
N LEU A 142 -0.31 -9.51 -3.36
CA LEU A 142 1.02 -9.87 -3.82
C LEU A 142 1.05 -9.99 -5.35
N GLY A 143 0.04 -10.62 -5.95
CA GLY A 143 -0.09 -10.70 -7.40
C GLY A 143 -0.20 -9.33 -8.08
N ALA A 144 -0.99 -8.42 -7.52
CA ALA A 144 -1.10 -7.04 -7.99
C ALA A 144 0.25 -6.29 -7.89
N THR A 145 0.94 -6.45 -6.76
CA THR A 145 2.26 -5.84 -6.50
C THR A 145 3.31 -6.32 -7.50
N ILE A 146 3.38 -7.62 -7.77
CA ILE A 146 4.29 -8.19 -8.77
C ILE A 146 4.00 -7.60 -10.16
N ARG A 147 2.72 -7.56 -10.57
CA ARG A 147 2.34 -6.98 -11.87
C ARG A 147 2.70 -5.49 -11.96
N PHE A 148 2.56 -4.73 -10.88
CA PHE A 148 2.97 -3.33 -10.82
C PHE A 148 4.49 -3.19 -11.01
N ALA A 149 5.30 -4.00 -10.31
CA ALA A 149 6.75 -4.03 -10.49
C ALA A 149 7.18 -4.43 -11.92
N LEU A 150 6.46 -5.37 -12.55
CA LEU A 150 6.68 -5.74 -13.94
C LEU A 150 6.36 -4.59 -14.89
N HIS A 151 5.25 -3.87 -14.65
CA HIS A 151 4.85 -2.71 -15.44
C HIS A 151 5.87 -1.56 -15.33
N MET A 152 6.49 -1.38 -14.16
CA MET A 152 7.63 -0.47 -13.96
C MET A 152 8.90 -0.92 -14.68
N GLY A 153 8.94 -2.15 -15.24
CA GLY A 153 10.11 -2.69 -15.93
C GLY A 153 11.18 -3.27 -15.01
N LEU A 154 10.88 -3.53 -13.73
CA LEU A 154 11.88 -3.99 -12.74
C LEU A 154 12.40 -5.41 -12.98
N HIS A 155 11.85 -6.14 -13.95
CA HIS A 155 12.40 -7.41 -14.43
C HIS A 155 13.62 -7.21 -15.35
N GLN A 156 13.91 -5.99 -15.78
CA GLN A 156 15.03 -5.65 -16.67
C GLN A 156 16.12 -4.94 -15.87
N GLU A 157 17.34 -5.46 -15.95
CA GLU A 157 18.50 -4.86 -15.26
C GLU A 157 18.79 -3.42 -15.74
N SER A 158 18.53 -3.14 -17.01
CA SER A 158 18.64 -1.80 -17.61
C SER A 158 17.68 -0.78 -16.98
N THR A 159 16.56 -1.24 -16.41
CA THR A 159 15.60 -0.38 -15.72
C THR A 159 15.96 -0.23 -14.26
N VAL A 160 16.30 -1.33 -13.59
CA VAL A 160 16.71 -1.29 -12.16
C VAL A 160 17.93 -0.41 -11.96
N SER A 161 18.90 -0.47 -12.87
CA SER A 161 20.13 0.35 -12.81
C SER A 161 19.91 1.86 -12.96
N LYS A 162 18.74 2.30 -13.47
CA LYS A 162 18.37 3.73 -13.54
C LYS A 162 17.92 4.30 -12.20
N TYR A 163 17.47 3.45 -11.27
CA TYR A 163 17.10 3.91 -9.94
C TYR A 163 18.36 4.15 -9.12
N GLN A 164 18.50 5.36 -8.59
CA GLN A 164 19.60 5.71 -7.68
C GLN A 164 19.47 4.99 -6.33
N SER A 165 18.25 4.65 -5.93
CA SER A 165 17.99 3.92 -4.69
C SER A 165 18.21 2.41 -4.85
N PRO A 166 18.92 1.75 -3.92
CA PRO A 166 19.05 0.30 -3.91
C PRO A 166 17.71 -0.42 -3.64
N ALA A 167 16.68 0.31 -3.20
CA ALA A 167 15.37 -0.25 -2.88
C ALA A 167 14.72 -0.96 -4.07
N ALA A 168 14.85 -0.42 -5.29
CA ALA A 168 14.27 -1.05 -6.48
C ALA A 168 14.77 -2.49 -6.69
N ARG A 169 16.10 -2.69 -6.54
CA ARG A 169 16.71 -4.03 -6.64
C ARG A 169 16.30 -4.93 -5.47
N ARG A 170 16.27 -4.42 -4.24
CA ARG A 170 15.82 -5.20 -3.07
C ARG A 170 14.37 -5.64 -3.21
N ILE A 171 13.48 -4.76 -3.67
CA ILE A 171 12.07 -5.07 -3.92
C ILE A 171 11.94 -6.13 -5.01
N ALA A 172 12.67 -6.01 -6.12
CA ALA A 172 12.64 -7.02 -7.19
C ALA A 172 12.99 -8.42 -6.67
N TRP A 173 14.06 -8.54 -5.87
CA TRP A 173 14.45 -9.82 -5.25
C TRP A 173 13.44 -10.32 -4.22
N TYR A 174 12.90 -9.43 -3.38
CA TYR A 174 11.87 -9.77 -2.41
C TYR A 174 10.61 -10.33 -3.10
N LEU A 175 10.14 -9.69 -4.16
CA LEU A 175 8.97 -10.13 -4.92
C LEU A 175 9.23 -11.44 -5.64
N PHE A 176 10.42 -11.62 -6.22
CA PHE A 176 10.82 -12.88 -6.84
C PHE A 176 10.82 -14.04 -5.83
N ALA A 177 11.35 -13.82 -4.63
CA ALA A 177 11.32 -14.82 -3.55
C ALA A 177 9.88 -15.10 -3.11
N SER A 178 9.10 -14.07 -2.80
CA SER A 178 7.72 -14.18 -2.31
C SER A 178 6.81 -14.93 -3.29
N ALA A 179 6.98 -14.70 -4.59
CA ALA A 179 6.24 -15.39 -5.65
C ALA A 179 6.48 -16.91 -5.67
N LYS A 180 7.63 -17.38 -5.18
CA LYS A 180 7.97 -18.82 -5.12
C LYS A 180 7.39 -19.52 -3.89
N TYR A 181 7.22 -18.81 -2.79
CA TYR A 181 6.79 -19.41 -1.51
C TYR A 181 5.27 -19.37 -1.29
N LEU A 182 4.57 -18.37 -1.86
CA LEU A 182 3.11 -18.27 -1.73
C LEU A 182 2.29 -19.32 -2.52
N PRO A 183 2.77 -19.98 -3.60
CA PRO A 183 2.00 -20.99 -4.33
C PRO A 183 1.82 -22.34 -3.60
N SER A 184 2.59 -22.61 -2.53
CA SER A 184 2.74 -23.96 -1.97
C SER A 184 1.77 -24.30 -0.83
N GLY A 185 0.86 -23.38 -0.46
CA GLY A 185 -0.04 -23.53 0.68
C GLY A 185 -1.45 -24.04 0.36
N ARG A 186 -1.64 -24.76 -0.76
CA ARG A 186 -2.88 -25.47 -1.07
C ARG A 186 -2.67 -26.97 -1.03
#